data_AF-A0A0X3W6E4-F1
#
_entry.id   AF-A0A0X3W6E4-F1
#
_cell.length_a   1.000
_cell.length_b   1.000
_cell.length_c   1.000
_cell.angle_alpha   90.00
_cell.angle_beta   90.00
_cell.angle_gamma   90.00
#
_symmetry.space_group_name_H-M   'P 1'
#
loop_
_entity.id
_entity.type
_entity.pdbx_description
1 polymer ?
#
loop_
_entity_poly.entity_id
_entity_poly.type
_entity_poly.pdbx_seq_one_letter_code
_entity_poly.pdbx_strand_id
1 'polypeptide(L)'
;MTTTPDTRLAVPAATTTAGGIPGATATATRTAARPADRGGADRAGARGPAAVRIPVQGGPAGTGTGAGTRAGSPAAAETPPAASYAQGDEGATGGATAHDPCAHGFLPERPPVRSMIGTWTRLDAMAREAAVAPDRATAVAVVERAERAGELAALRQRVSRLSPRNAEAAAMRVAVLAVSCGWGALDPQAPAAREVANEAFLELWAAIAHRIDHDQFVALPTLALHNWAPERKPRRHIPIDQLARTEALVPIVRWAPEGEPLSRLDRLMLAATRLEAHGIWLFRLADTLAGRAPDDSSTPTALRRLVRIQHALRAQLHSEAAELACAPATDQQRAVLGALAEQGALEPPVLQAADAVLGIGGRRIGEGRRQHLRRHLPAQHRAWLSAMDRHCAPVRTLAHRGGPDAAVYREAQESLIALRRTYAALVNTAAAPTPGPLGAAA
;
A
#
# COMPACT_ATOMS: atom_id res chain seq x y z
N MET A 1 -36.12 -31.57 58.65
CA MET A 1 -36.64 -32.78 58.02
C MET A 1 -35.76 -33.11 56.83
N THR A 2 -35.14 -34.30 56.87
CA THR A 2 -34.58 -35.10 55.75
C THR A 2 -33.53 -34.45 54.82
N THR A 3 -32.22 -34.59 55.07
CA THR A 3 -31.29 -35.72 54.75
C THR A 3 -30.78 -35.76 53.30
N THR A 4 -29.48 -35.45 53.14
CA THR A 4 -28.56 -36.01 52.12
C THR A 4 -28.57 -37.55 52.21
N PRO A 5 -28.28 -38.30 51.13
CA PRO A 5 -26.89 -38.65 50.76
C PRO A 5 -26.76 -38.83 49.20
N ASP A 6 -25.72 -39.32 48.51
CA ASP A 6 -24.52 -40.07 48.87
C ASP A 6 -23.49 -40.07 47.70
N THR A 7 -22.42 -40.80 47.94
CA THR A 7 -21.05 -40.71 47.44
C THR A 7 -20.72 -41.79 46.38
N ARG A 8 -19.77 -41.47 45.49
CA ARG A 8 -18.79 -42.26 44.68
C ARG A 8 -18.92 -43.79 44.50
N LEU A 9 -18.51 -44.26 43.30
CA LEU A 9 -17.65 -45.42 42.90
C LEU A 9 -18.16 -45.97 41.54
N ALA A 10 -17.44 -46.59 40.62
CA ALA A 10 -16.04 -46.87 40.31
C ALA A 10 -16.02 -47.38 38.85
N VAL A 11 -14.87 -47.27 38.19
CA VAL A 11 -14.56 -47.84 36.86
C VAL A 11 -14.34 -49.36 36.95
N PRO A 12 -14.59 -50.14 35.89
CA PRO A 12 -13.47 -50.86 35.26
C PRO A 12 -13.46 -50.85 33.71
N ALA A 13 -12.23 -51.00 33.18
CA ALA A 13 -11.84 -51.34 31.81
C ALA A 13 -12.32 -52.75 31.39
N ALA A 14 -12.21 -53.33 30.19
CA ALA A 14 -11.54 -53.12 28.89
C ALA A 14 -12.37 -53.96 27.86
N THR A 15 -12.30 -53.86 26.53
CA THR A 15 -11.29 -54.53 25.67
C THR A 15 -11.68 -54.34 24.19
N THR A 16 -10.75 -53.78 23.41
CA THR A 16 -10.31 -54.11 22.04
C THR A 16 -11.22 -54.85 21.04
N THR A 17 -11.39 -54.28 19.83
CA THR A 17 -11.04 -54.98 18.56
C THR A 17 -10.69 -53.94 17.48
N ALA A 18 -9.63 -54.25 16.73
CA ALA A 18 -8.98 -53.44 15.71
C ALA A 18 -9.27 -53.93 14.29
N GLY A 19 -9.05 -53.05 13.32
CA GLY A 19 -8.84 -53.29 11.88
C GLY A 19 -8.82 -51.91 11.20
N GLY A 20 -7.71 -51.33 10.70
CA GLY A 20 -6.67 -51.87 9.81
C GLY A 20 -7.21 -51.86 8.37
N ILE A 21 -6.63 -51.29 7.30
CA ILE A 21 -5.27 -50.94 6.82
C ILE A 21 -5.48 -50.08 5.52
N PRO A 22 -4.51 -49.64 4.67
CA PRO A 22 -3.25 -48.83 4.75
C PRO A 22 -3.42 -47.46 4.02
N GLY A 23 -2.52 -46.47 3.95
CA GLY A 23 -1.05 -46.40 3.97
C GLY A 23 -0.51 -46.04 2.57
N ALA A 24 0.05 -44.83 2.38
CA ALA A 24 0.89 -44.47 1.24
C ALA A 24 1.85 -43.32 1.59
N THR A 25 3.07 -43.69 1.96
CA THR A 25 4.29 -42.87 1.99
C THR A 25 4.92 -42.87 0.60
N ALA A 26 5.33 -41.70 0.10
CA ALA A 26 6.17 -41.60 -1.10
C ALA A 26 7.43 -40.79 -0.78
N THR A 27 8.49 -41.55 -0.48
CA THR A 27 9.88 -41.11 -0.47
C THR A 27 10.44 -41.37 -1.87
N ALA A 28 11.01 -40.37 -2.54
CA ALA A 28 11.72 -40.57 -3.80
C ALA A 28 13.19 -40.16 -3.67
N THR A 29 14.04 -41.18 -3.68
CA THR A 29 15.50 -41.10 -3.65
C THR A 29 16.03 -40.93 -5.07
N ARG A 30 16.97 -39.98 -5.17
CA ARG A 30 18.06 -39.79 -6.13
C ARG A 30 18.45 -41.04 -6.96
N THR A 31 18.51 -40.92 -8.29
CA THR A 31 19.38 -41.76 -9.14
C THR A 31 20.05 -40.90 -10.20
N ALA A 32 21.38 -40.95 -10.22
CA ALA A 32 22.23 -40.36 -11.23
C ALA A 32 22.46 -41.38 -12.35
N ALA A 33 22.38 -40.93 -13.60
CA ALA A 33 23.00 -41.59 -14.75
C ALA A 33 23.49 -40.50 -15.74
N ARG A 34 24.74 -40.62 -16.14
CA ARG A 34 25.49 -39.84 -17.15
C ARG A 34 26.22 -40.89 -18.03
N PRO A 35 26.88 -40.52 -19.13
CA PRO A 35 26.40 -40.11 -20.46
C PRO A 35 26.77 -41.12 -21.58
N ALA A 36 26.19 -40.95 -22.77
CA ALA A 36 26.70 -41.35 -24.09
C ALA A 36 25.80 -40.69 -25.14
N ASP A 37 26.16 -40.35 -26.37
CA ASP A 37 27.41 -40.09 -27.09
C ASP A 37 26.97 -39.31 -28.36
N ARG A 38 27.97 -38.78 -29.08
CA ARG A 38 27.96 -38.00 -30.32
C ARG A 38 26.93 -38.40 -31.38
N GLY A 39 26.47 -37.36 -32.10
CA GLY A 39 25.87 -37.50 -33.43
C GLY A 39 25.74 -36.13 -34.10
N GLY A 40 26.74 -35.75 -34.89
CA GLY A 40 26.66 -34.58 -35.77
C GLY A 40 25.78 -34.87 -36.99
N ALA A 41 25.07 -33.84 -37.46
CA ALA A 41 24.59 -33.75 -38.83
C ALA A 41 24.39 -32.28 -39.20
N ASP A 42 25.15 -31.86 -40.21
CA ASP A 42 24.92 -30.69 -41.05
C ASP A 42 23.46 -30.57 -41.51
N ARG A 43 22.95 -29.34 -41.59
CA ARG A 43 22.22 -28.88 -42.79
C ARG A 43 22.07 -27.36 -42.83
N ALA A 44 22.44 -26.85 -43.99
CA ALA A 44 22.34 -25.47 -44.42
C ALA A 44 20.90 -25.00 -44.67
N GLY A 45 20.71 -23.68 -44.57
CA GLY A 45 19.84 -22.91 -45.45
C GLY A 45 18.54 -22.37 -44.86
N ALA A 46 18.50 -21.05 -44.60
CA ALA A 46 17.36 -20.23 -45.00
C ALA A 46 17.74 -18.74 -44.99
N ARG A 47 17.45 -18.08 -46.11
CA ARG A 47 17.58 -16.64 -46.41
C ARG A 47 16.62 -15.81 -45.56
N GLY A 48 17.00 -14.55 -45.28
CA GLY A 48 16.19 -13.55 -44.54
C GLY A 48 14.93 -13.07 -45.27
N PRO A 49 14.25 -12.04 -44.72
CA PRO A 49 14.43 -10.72 -45.33
C PRO A 49 14.45 -9.51 -44.37
N ALA A 50 15.24 -8.51 -44.80
CA ALA A 50 15.02 -7.07 -44.83
C ALA A 50 14.41 -6.33 -43.62
N ALA A 51 15.26 -5.54 -42.96
CA ALA A 51 14.86 -4.45 -42.07
C ALA A 51 14.27 -3.27 -42.85
N VAL A 52 13.04 -2.89 -42.51
CA VAL A 52 12.40 -1.64 -42.92
C VAL A 52 12.98 -0.50 -42.09
N ARG A 53 13.67 0.45 -42.74
CA ARG A 53 14.10 1.73 -42.15
C ARG A 53 13.00 2.77 -42.40
N ILE A 54 12.51 3.42 -41.33
CA ILE A 54 11.66 4.61 -41.41
C ILE A 54 12.53 5.83 -41.07
N PRO A 55 12.54 6.90 -41.90
CA PRO A 55 13.39 8.06 -41.67
C PRO A 55 12.80 9.06 -40.65
N VAL A 56 13.70 9.66 -39.88
CA VAL A 56 13.49 10.79 -38.96
C VAL A 56 13.29 12.07 -39.77
N GLN A 57 12.19 12.79 -39.54
CA GLN A 57 12.03 14.19 -39.97
C GLN A 57 12.56 15.12 -38.86
N GLY A 58 13.69 15.76 -39.13
CA GLY A 58 14.20 16.91 -38.38
C GLY A 58 13.82 18.21 -39.09
N GLY A 59 13.27 19.16 -38.33
CA GLY A 59 12.90 20.50 -38.81
C GLY A 59 14.09 21.42 -39.11
N PRO A 60 13.87 22.53 -39.82
CA PRO A 60 14.94 23.34 -40.39
C PRO A 60 15.49 24.39 -39.43
N ALA A 61 16.78 24.68 -39.61
CA ALA A 61 17.48 25.86 -39.12
C ALA A 61 17.43 26.99 -40.17
N GLY A 62 17.49 28.24 -39.69
CA GLY A 62 17.86 29.45 -40.44
C GLY A 62 17.62 30.69 -39.55
N THR A 63 18.63 31.30 -38.92
CA THR A 63 19.65 32.30 -39.38
C THR A 63 19.10 33.66 -39.81
N GLY A 64 19.64 34.73 -39.19
CA GLY A 64 19.54 36.13 -39.63
C GLY A 64 19.57 37.12 -38.45
N THR A 65 20.71 37.38 -37.80
CA THR A 65 21.67 38.50 -38.02
C THR A 65 21.07 39.92 -37.91
N GLY A 66 21.55 40.69 -36.93
CA GLY A 66 21.34 42.15 -36.84
C GLY A 66 22.10 42.76 -35.66
N ALA A 67 23.22 43.43 -35.95
CA ALA A 67 24.11 44.09 -35.00
C ALA A 67 23.63 45.49 -34.59
N GLY A 68 23.97 45.94 -33.38
CA GLY A 68 23.74 47.32 -32.92
C GLY A 68 24.39 47.62 -31.57
N THR A 69 25.59 48.19 -31.63
CA THR A 69 26.42 48.69 -30.53
C THR A 69 25.80 49.91 -29.82
N ARG A 70 25.83 49.98 -28.47
CA ARG A 70 26.25 51.20 -27.72
C ARG A 70 26.32 50.99 -26.20
N ALA A 71 27.37 51.58 -25.64
CA ALA A 71 27.64 51.74 -24.22
C ALA A 71 26.74 52.80 -23.55
N GLY A 72 26.52 52.67 -22.24
CA GLY A 72 25.95 53.72 -21.39
C GLY A 72 25.51 53.19 -20.02
N SER A 73 26.30 53.46 -18.98
CA SER A 73 25.83 53.64 -17.57
C SER A 73 25.13 55.02 -17.48
N PRO A 74 24.34 55.44 -16.44
CA PRO A 74 24.23 54.91 -15.07
C PRO A 74 22.81 54.98 -14.40
N ALA A 75 22.77 54.65 -13.09
CA ALA A 75 21.97 55.29 -12.01
C ALA A 75 20.55 54.82 -11.59
N ALA A 76 20.43 54.76 -10.26
CA ALA A 76 19.30 55.12 -9.38
C ALA A 76 18.09 54.17 -9.20
N ALA A 77 18.06 53.59 -8.00
CA ALA A 77 16.95 53.39 -7.06
C ALA A 77 15.51 53.73 -7.51
N GLU A 78 14.61 52.74 -7.39
CA GLU A 78 13.19 52.93 -7.09
C GLU A 78 12.58 51.63 -6.51
N THR A 79 12.39 51.62 -5.19
CA THR A 79 11.27 50.91 -4.50
C THR A 79 10.08 51.87 -4.61
N PRO A 80 8.78 51.49 -4.80
CA PRO A 80 8.00 50.42 -4.14
C PRO A 80 6.87 49.87 -5.08
N PRO A 81 5.68 49.32 -4.66
CA PRO A 81 5.18 48.95 -3.34
C PRO A 81 4.57 47.54 -3.22
N ALA A 82 4.33 47.17 -1.97
CA ALA A 82 3.41 46.10 -1.58
C ALA A 82 2.00 46.39 -2.11
N ALA A 83 1.43 45.45 -2.87
CA ALA A 83 0.05 45.48 -3.29
C ALA A 83 -0.68 44.23 -2.78
N SER A 84 -1.59 44.51 -1.85
CA SER A 84 -2.71 43.67 -1.45
C SER A 84 -3.59 43.35 -2.66
N TYR A 85 -3.84 42.06 -2.92
CA TYR A 85 -5.00 41.57 -3.69
C TYR A 85 -5.44 40.24 -3.06
N ALA A 86 -6.56 40.23 -2.34
CA ALA A 86 -7.92 40.08 -2.85
C ALA A 86 -8.27 38.60 -3.14
N GLN A 87 -9.09 38.09 -2.24
CA GLN A 87 -9.88 36.87 -2.30
C GLN A 87 -10.90 37.02 -3.44
N GLY A 88 -10.93 36.11 -4.41
CA GLY A 88 -11.93 36.14 -5.48
C GLY A 88 -11.65 35.23 -6.68
N ASP A 89 -12.34 34.11 -6.68
CA ASP A 89 -13.00 33.44 -7.80
C ASP A 89 -12.34 32.32 -8.62
N GLU A 90 -13.17 31.30 -8.78
CA GLU A 90 -13.03 30.08 -9.54
C GLU A 90 -13.17 30.38 -11.04
N GLY A 91 -12.34 29.75 -11.87
CA GLY A 91 -12.51 29.88 -13.32
C GLY A 91 -11.27 29.53 -14.13
N ALA A 92 -10.80 28.29 -14.05
CA ALA A 92 -9.88 27.74 -15.05
C ALA A 92 -10.24 26.28 -15.35
N THR A 93 -11.04 26.13 -16.39
CA THR A 93 -11.11 25.01 -17.34
C THR A 93 -10.17 23.83 -17.08
N GLY A 94 -10.74 22.72 -16.63
CA GLY A 94 -10.71 21.46 -17.37
C GLY A 94 -9.36 20.97 -17.88
N GLY A 95 -8.44 20.71 -16.98
CA GLY A 95 -7.35 19.79 -17.18
C GLY A 95 -6.98 19.22 -15.82
N ALA A 96 -7.36 17.97 -15.54
CA ALA A 96 -6.74 17.26 -14.43
C ALA A 96 -5.23 17.28 -14.71
N THR A 97 -4.48 18.10 -13.99
CA THR A 97 -3.02 17.99 -13.97
C THR A 97 -2.76 16.55 -13.60
N ALA A 98 -2.28 15.75 -14.55
CA ALA A 98 -2.03 14.34 -14.33
C ALA A 98 -1.11 14.24 -13.12
N HIS A 99 -1.61 13.63 -12.04
CA HIS A 99 -0.87 13.41 -10.81
C HIS A 99 0.49 12.80 -11.20
N ASP A 100 1.60 13.50 -11.04
CA ASP A 100 2.90 12.92 -11.38
C ASP A 100 3.32 12.02 -10.21
N PRO A 101 3.34 10.67 -10.36
CA PRO A 101 3.76 9.78 -9.28
C PRO A 101 5.19 10.07 -8.82
N CYS A 102 6.01 10.71 -9.66
CA CYS A 102 7.37 11.11 -9.31
C CYS A 102 7.44 12.29 -8.33
N ALA A 103 6.34 13.05 -8.13
CA ALA A 103 6.29 14.16 -7.20
C ALA A 103 6.13 13.69 -5.74
N HIS A 104 5.22 12.74 -5.48
CA HIS A 104 4.80 12.35 -4.14
C HIS A 104 4.72 10.82 -3.90
N GLY A 105 5.07 10.01 -4.91
CA GLY A 105 5.08 8.55 -4.80
C GLY A 105 3.65 8.03 -4.75
N PHE A 106 3.36 7.21 -3.76
CA PHE A 106 1.99 6.74 -3.50
C PHE A 106 1.21 7.62 -2.51
N LEU A 107 1.84 8.62 -1.89
CA LEU A 107 1.16 9.53 -0.98
C LEU A 107 0.18 10.42 -1.76
N PRO A 108 -0.95 10.84 -1.14
CA PRO A 108 -1.81 11.84 -1.74
C PRO A 108 -1.08 13.16 -1.94
N GLU A 109 -1.50 13.96 -2.93
CA GLU A 109 -0.89 15.26 -3.25
C GLU A 109 -0.93 16.26 -2.08
N ARG A 110 -1.94 16.12 -1.22
CA ARG A 110 -2.21 17.03 -0.10
C ARG A 110 -2.40 16.23 1.17
N PRO A 111 -2.16 16.83 2.35
CA PRO A 111 -2.47 16.19 3.61
C PRO A 111 -3.92 15.70 3.65
N PRO A 112 -4.19 14.48 4.16
CA PRO A 112 -5.55 13.95 4.22
C PRO A 112 -6.51 14.85 5.00
N VAL A 113 -7.79 14.75 4.69
CA VAL A 113 -8.84 15.57 5.30
C VAL A 113 -9.10 15.09 6.73
N ARG A 114 -8.70 15.90 7.71
CA ARG A 114 -8.83 15.61 9.15
C ARG A 114 -10.29 15.42 9.59
N SER A 115 -11.17 16.30 9.13
CA SER A 115 -12.57 16.30 9.54
C SER A 115 -13.43 16.55 8.31
N MET A 116 -14.43 15.68 8.12
CA MET A 116 -15.48 15.90 7.13
C MET A 116 -16.35 17.09 7.59
N ILE A 117 -16.98 17.81 6.65
CA ILE A 117 -17.83 18.97 6.96
C ILE A 117 -19.29 18.73 6.56
N GLY A 118 -20.19 19.55 7.13
CA GLY A 118 -21.61 19.50 6.83
C GLY A 118 -22.21 18.14 7.16
N THR A 119 -22.93 17.57 6.19
CA THR A 119 -23.68 16.32 6.37
C THR A 119 -22.77 15.10 6.50
N TRP A 120 -21.51 15.23 6.10
CA TRP A 120 -20.53 14.14 6.14
C TRP A 120 -19.84 13.99 7.51
N THR A 121 -20.07 14.92 8.44
CA THR A 121 -19.61 14.79 9.84
C THR A 121 -20.14 13.51 10.50
N ARG A 122 -21.35 13.06 10.10
CA ARG A 122 -21.93 11.78 10.53
C ARG A 122 -21.08 10.58 10.12
N LEU A 123 -20.53 10.57 8.90
CA LEU A 123 -19.63 9.51 8.46
C LEU A 123 -18.33 9.49 9.28
N ASP A 124 -17.80 10.67 9.62
CA ASP A 124 -16.62 10.77 10.49
C ASP A 124 -16.92 10.21 11.90
N ALA A 125 -18.06 10.56 12.48
CA ALA A 125 -18.50 10.05 13.79
C ALA A 125 -18.71 8.53 13.78
N MET A 126 -19.40 7.98 12.77
CA MET A 126 -19.60 6.54 12.61
C MET A 126 -18.27 5.79 12.53
N ALA A 127 -17.34 6.27 11.69
CA ALA A 127 -16.04 5.62 11.51
C ALA A 127 -15.23 5.63 12.81
N ARG A 128 -15.26 6.73 13.58
CA ARG A 128 -14.61 6.82 14.90
C ARG A 128 -15.23 5.84 15.89
N GLU A 129 -16.56 5.80 15.99
CA GLU A 129 -17.28 4.89 16.90
C GLU A 129 -17.00 3.42 16.57
N ALA A 130 -17.05 3.06 15.28
CA ALA A 130 -16.79 1.69 14.84
C ALA A 130 -15.31 1.27 14.96
N ALA A 131 -14.36 2.20 14.85
CA ALA A 131 -12.93 1.90 15.01
C ALA A 131 -12.58 1.48 16.44
N VAL A 132 -13.22 2.10 17.44
CA VAL A 132 -12.97 1.83 18.87
C VAL A 132 -13.94 0.81 19.46
N ALA A 133 -14.83 0.23 18.65
CA ALA A 133 -15.78 -0.77 19.10
C ALA A 133 -15.05 -1.98 19.72
N PRO A 134 -15.55 -2.52 20.85
CA PRO A 134 -14.89 -3.63 21.56
C PRO A 134 -14.90 -4.93 20.76
N ASP A 135 -15.89 -5.11 19.88
CA ASP A 135 -16.07 -6.29 19.05
C ASP A 135 -16.80 -5.94 17.73
N ARG A 136 -16.84 -6.93 16.83
CA ARG A 136 -17.50 -6.84 15.53
C ARG A 136 -18.98 -6.52 15.65
N ALA A 137 -19.71 -7.12 16.59
CA ALA A 137 -21.15 -6.95 16.71
C ALA A 137 -21.49 -5.50 17.09
N THR A 138 -20.70 -4.91 17.98
CA THR A 138 -20.83 -3.50 18.38
C THR A 138 -20.52 -2.57 17.20
N ALA A 139 -19.49 -2.87 16.40
CA ALA A 139 -19.21 -2.10 15.18
C ALA A 139 -20.36 -2.17 14.17
N VAL A 140 -20.95 -3.36 13.96
CA VAL A 140 -22.13 -3.54 13.08
C VAL A 140 -23.33 -2.75 13.58
N ALA A 141 -23.57 -2.74 14.90
CA ALA A 141 -24.66 -1.98 15.51
C ALA A 141 -24.56 -0.46 15.25
N VAL A 142 -23.36 0.10 15.04
CA VAL A 142 -23.17 1.50 14.62
C VAL A 142 -23.78 1.73 13.24
N VAL A 143 -23.49 0.85 12.29
CA VAL A 143 -23.98 0.95 10.90
C VAL A 143 -25.50 0.75 10.85
N GLU A 144 -26.03 -0.24 11.56
CA GLU A 144 -27.48 -0.49 11.64
C GLU A 144 -28.24 0.68 12.29
N ARG A 145 -27.64 1.35 13.28
CA ARG A 145 -28.24 2.54 13.89
C ARG A 145 -28.31 3.70 12.89
N ALA A 146 -27.26 3.89 12.10
CA ALA A 146 -27.21 4.92 11.07
C ALA A 146 -28.17 4.63 9.91
N GLU A 147 -28.35 3.36 9.54
CA GLU A 147 -29.35 2.93 8.58
C GLU A 147 -30.76 3.27 9.07
N ARG A 148 -31.13 2.87 10.30
CA ARG A 148 -32.44 3.18 10.91
C ARG A 148 -32.70 4.67 11.03
N ALA A 149 -31.65 5.48 11.22
CA ALA A 149 -31.74 6.93 11.22
C ALA A 149 -31.78 7.57 9.82
N GLY A 150 -31.72 6.77 8.74
CA GLY A 150 -31.70 7.24 7.35
C GLY A 150 -30.40 7.94 6.93
N GLU A 151 -29.35 7.87 7.75
CA GLU A 151 -28.09 8.60 7.50
C GLU A 151 -27.33 8.03 6.30
N LEU A 152 -27.30 6.69 6.14
CA LEU A 152 -26.60 6.03 5.03
C LEU A 152 -27.18 6.40 3.66
N ALA A 153 -28.52 6.36 3.54
CA ALA A 153 -29.23 6.76 2.34
C ALA A 153 -29.01 8.26 2.02
N ALA A 154 -29.06 9.12 3.05
CA ALA A 154 -28.81 10.55 2.91
C ALA A 154 -27.38 10.87 2.46
N LEU A 155 -26.38 10.10 2.94
CA LEU A 155 -24.99 10.21 2.48
C LEU A 155 -24.86 9.74 1.02
N ARG A 156 -25.46 8.60 0.67
CA ARG A 156 -25.42 8.03 -0.68
C ARG A 156 -25.88 9.02 -1.75
N GLN A 157 -27.00 9.69 -1.51
CA GLN A 157 -27.57 10.69 -2.44
C GLN A 157 -26.64 11.89 -2.70
N ARG A 158 -25.65 12.12 -1.83
CA ARG A 158 -24.74 13.28 -1.89
C ARG A 158 -23.34 12.93 -2.39
N VAL A 159 -23.04 11.64 -2.63
CA VAL A 159 -21.70 11.19 -3.07
C VAL A 159 -21.24 11.92 -4.34
N SER A 160 -22.14 12.15 -5.29
CA SER A 160 -21.85 12.86 -6.54
C SER A 160 -21.36 14.30 -6.34
N ARG A 161 -21.66 14.91 -5.19
CA ARG A 161 -21.27 16.29 -4.82
C ARG A 161 -19.90 16.35 -4.12
N LEU A 162 -19.30 15.21 -3.78
CA LEU A 162 -17.97 15.19 -3.17
C LEU A 162 -16.92 15.64 -4.17
N SER A 163 -16.06 16.58 -3.77
CA SER A 163 -14.80 16.81 -4.49
C SER A 163 -13.92 15.55 -4.42
N PRO A 164 -12.99 15.33 -5.37
CA PRO A 164 -12.13 14.14 -5.37
C PRO A 164 -11.43 13.90 -4.02
N ARG A 165 -10.85 14.96 -3.45
CA ARG A 165 -10.20 14.90 -2.12
C ARG A 165 -11.15 14.49 -0.98
N ASN A 166 -12.39 14.96 -1.00
CA ASN A 166 -13.37 14.57 0.01
C ASN A 166 -13.94 13.17 -0.25
N ALA A 167 -13.93 12.70 -1.50
CA ALA A 167 -14.29 11.33 -1.84
C ALA A 167 -13.27 10.32 -1.34
N GLU A 168 -11.96 10.59 -1.48
CA GLU A 168 -10.90 9.78 -0.86
C GLU A 168 -11.02 9.76 0.67
N ALA A 169 -11.32 10.91 1.28
CA ALA A 169 -11.56 11.01 2.71
C ALA A 169 -12.77 10.17 3.16
N ALA A 170 -13.86 10.17 2.38
CA ALA A 170 -15.02 9.33 2.64
C ALA A 170 -14.71 7.84 2.44
N ALA A 171 -13.93 7.49 1.41
CA ALA A 171 -13.49 6.13 1.14
C ALA A 171 -12.68 5.57 2.31
N MET A 172 -11.75 6.34 2.87
CA MET A 172 -11.03 5.93 4.08
C MET A 172 -11.97 5.61 5.24
N ARG A 173 -12.99 6.44 5.50
CA ARG A 173 -13.95 6.22 6.59
C ARG A 173 -14.85 5.01 6.36
N VAL A 174 -15.26 4.79 5.11
CA VAL A 174 -15.96 3.56 4.72
C VAL A 174 -15.07 2.33 4.86
N ALA A 175 -13.78 2.43 4.52
CA ALA A 175 -12.84 1.33 4.70
C ALA A 175 -12.68 0.97 6.19
N VAL A 176 -12.60 1.97 7.08
CA VAL A 176 -12.59 1.75 8.54
C VAL A 176 -13.86 1.02 8.99
N LEU A 177 -15.04 1.50 8.57
CA LEU A 177 -16.31 0.84 8.90
C LEU A 177 -16.34 -0.61 8.40
N ALA A 178 -15.95 -0.84 7.15
CA ALA A 178 -15.96 -2.16 6.54
C ALA A 178 -15.02 -3.13 7.27
N VAL A 179 -13.79 -2.73 7.60
CA VAL A 179 -12.88 -3.62 8.33
C VAL A 179 -13.32 -3.87 9.76
N SER A 180 -13.81 -2.84 10.47
CA SER A 180 -14.33 -2.98 11.83
C SER A 180 -15.56 -3.91 11.89
N CYS A 181 -16.40 -3.89 10.86
CA CYS A 181 -17.57 -4.77 10.77
C CYS A 181 -17.23 -6.19 10.24
N GLY A 182 -15.96 -6.46 9.90
CA GLY A 182 -15.53 -7.75 9.33
C GLY A 182 -15.98 -7.96 7.88
N TRP A 183 -16.27 -6.88 7.15
CA TRP A 183 -16.75 -6.88 5.76
C TRP A 183 -15.66 -6.53 4.75
N GLY A 184 -14.40 -6.39 5.17
CA GLY A 184 -13.32 -5.92 4.30
C GLY A 184 -13.03 -6.78 3.06
N ALA A 185 -13.44 -8.06 3.08
CA ALA A 185 -13.28 -8.98 1.94
C ALA A 185 -14.43 -8.90 0.91
N LEU A 186 -15.52 -8.21 1.24
CA LEU A 186 -16.72 -8.21 0.41
C LEU A 186 -16.51 -7.37 -0.84
N ASP A 187 -17.07 -7.85 -1.95
CA ASP A 187 -17.38 -7.01 -3.09
C ASP A 187 -18.77 -6.38 -2.84
N PRO A 188 -18.88 -5.05 -2.69
CA PRO A 188 -20.15 -4.40 -2.39
C PRO A 188 -21.20 -4.55 -3.50
N GLN A 189 -20.81 -4.95 -4.71
CA GLN A 189 -21.73 -5.22 -5.82
C GLN A 189 -22.20 -6.67 -5.88
N ALA A 190 -21.53 -7.59 -5.17
CA ALA A 190 -21.86 -9.01 -5.24
C ALA A 190 -23.20 -9.30 -4.53
N PRO A 191 -24.11 -10.09 -5.12
CA PRO A 191 -25.38 -10.45 -4.47
C PRO A 191 -25.19 -11.09 -3.09
N ALA A 192 -24.17 -11.95 -2.94
CA ALA A 192 -23.85 -12.61 -1.67
C ALA A 192 -23.43 -11.64 -0.56
N ALA A 193 -22.96 -10.43 -0.89
CA ALA A 193 -22.62 -9.43 0.12
C ALA A 193 -23.86 -8.95 0.90
N ARG A 194 -25.03 -8.92 0.24
CA ARG A 194 -26.31 -8.51 0.86
C ARG A 194 -26.81 -9.49 1.91
N GLU A 195 -26.32 -10.73 1.90
CA GLU A 195 -26.63 -11.73 2.91
C GLU A 195 -25.83 -11.51 4.22
N VAL A 196 -24.73 -10.76 4.16
CA VAL A 196 -23.74 -10.66 5.24
C VAL A 196 -23.61 -9.23 5.80
N ALA A 197 -23.94 -8.21 5.00
CA ALA A 197 -23.75 -6.82 5.34
C ALA A 197 -25.00 -5.98 5.04
N ASN A 198 -25.08 -4.84 5.72
CA ASN A 198 -26.18 -3.90 5.60
C ASN A 198 -26.29 -3.34 4.17
N GLU A 199 -27.46 -3.48 3.53
CA GLU A 199 -27.64 -3.10 2.12
C GLU A 199 -27.40 -1.61 1.88
N ALA A 200 -27.92 -0.72 2.73
CA ALA A 200 -27.71 0.73 2.57
C ALA A 200 -26.23 1.11 2.72
N PHE A 201 -25.48 0.40 3.57
CA PHE A 201 -24.03 0.57 3.66
C PHE A 201 -23.31 0.10 2.40
N LEU A 202 -23.67 -1.07 1.86
CA LEU A 202 -23.11 -1.57 0.60
C LEU A 202 -23.37 -0.61 -0.56
N GLU A 203 -24.57 -0.03 -0.64
CA GLU A 203 -24.88 0.98 -1.66
C GLU A 203 -24.05 2.26 -1.51
N LEU A 204 -23.81 2.71 -0.28
CA LEU A 204 -22.94 3.86 0.00
C LEU A 204 -21.49 3.55 -0.38
N TRP A 205 -20.99 2.37 0.00
CA TRP A 205 -19.65 1.90 -0.36
C TRP A 205 -19.49 1.84 -1.87
N ALA A 206 -20.40 1.16 -2.57
CA ALA A 206 -20.46 1.10 -4.02
C ALA A 206 -20.43 2.49 -4.70
N ALA A 207 -21.23 3.42 -4.21
CA ALA A 207 -21.28 4.78 -4.75
C ALA A 207 -19.95 5.52 -4.57
N ILE A 208 -19.30 5.36 -3.40
CA ILE A 208 -17.98 5.96 -3.14
C ILE A 208 -16.91 5.32 -4.00
N ALA A 209 -16.88 3.98 -4.10
CA ALA A 209 -15.97 3.24 -4.98
C ALA A 209 -16.03 3.75 -6.43
N HIS A 210 -17.25 3.93 -6.95
CA HIS A 210 -17.47 4.52 -8.27
C HIS A 210 -16.97 5.97 -8.34
N ARG A 211 -17.19 6.78 -7.29
CA ARG A 211 -16.78 8.19 -7.27
C ARG A 211 -15.26 8.36 -7.29
N ILE A 212 -14.50 7.44 -6.70
CA ILE A 212 -13.04 7.46 -6.69
C ILE A 212 -12.39 6.61 -7.79
N ASP A 213 -13.19 5.96 -8.65
CA ASP A 213 -12.73 5.02 -9.67
C ASP A 213 -11.83 3.90 -9.11
N HIS A 214 -12.25 3.34 -7.96
CA HIS A 214 -11.48 2.31 -7.26
C HIS A 214 -12.40 1.37 -6.48
N ASP A 215 -12.66 0.18 -7.02
CA ASP A 215 -13.62 -0.75 -6.44
C ASP A 215 -13.13 -1.42 -5.14
N GLN A 216 -11.85 -1.78 -5.08
CA GLN A 216 -11.29 -2.57 -3.98
C GLN A 216 -10.41 -1.74 -3.05
N PHE A 217 -10.95 -0.61 -2.57
CA PHE A 217 -10.20 0.32 -1.75
C PHE A 217 -10.04 -0.10 -0.28
N VAL A 218 -10.73 -1.15 0.19
CA VAL A 218 -10.62 -1.57 1.60
C VAL A 218 -9.32 -2.37 1.80
N ALA A 219 -8.23 -1.65 2.02
CA ALA A 219 -6.89 -2.19 2.20
C ALA A 219 -5.95 -1.16 2.83
N LEU A 220 -4.73 -1.59 3.17
CA LEU A 220 -3.66 -0.76 3.73
C LEU A 220 -3.41 0.54 2.96
N PRO A 221 -3.34 0.57 1.60
CA PRO A 221 -3.13 1.84 0.89
C PRO A 221 -4.14 2.91 1.30
N THR A 222 -5.42 2.54 1.43
CA THR A 222 -6.46 3.48 1.85
C THR A 222 -6.44 3.74 3.35
N LEU A 223 -6.30 2.69 4.16
CA LEU A 223 -6.33 2.75 5.62
C LEU A 223 -5.11 3.45 6.23
N ALA A 224 -3.98 3.49 5.52
CA ALA A 224 -2.77 4.18 5.95
C ALA A 224 -2.66 5.55 5.27
N LEU A 225 -2.66 5.62 3.93
CA LEU A 225 -2.25 6.84 3.20
C LEU A 225 -3.26 7.98 3.28
N HIS A 226 -4.52 7.67 3.60
CA HIS A 226 -5.57 8.66 3.81
C HIS A 226 -5.99 8.81 5.28
N ASN A 227 -5.31 8.13 6.22
CA ASN A 227 -5.66 8.15 7.65
C ASN A 227 -4.53 8.69 8.54
N TRP A 228 -3.97 9.84 8.19
CA TRP A 228 -2.94 10.48 8.99
C TRP A 228 -3.01 11.99 8.88
N ALA A 229 -2.50 12.67 9.90
CA ALA A 229 -2.30 14.11 9.91
C ALA A 229 -1.10 14.46 10.79
N PRO A 230 -0.41 15.60 10.54
CA PRO A 230 0.59 16.05 11.48
C PRO A 230 -0.09 16.47 12.80
N GLU A 231 0.46 16.10 13.94
CA GLU A 231 -0.11 16.42 15.26
C GLU A 231 -0.33 17.93 15.41
N ARG A 232 0.65 18.72 14.96
CA ARG A 232 0.61 20.18 14.96
C ARG A 232 0.52 20.71 13.54
N LYS A 233 -0.13 21.86 13.36
CA LYS A 233 -0.14 22.54 12.06
C LYS A 233 1.31 22.95 11.72
N PRO A 234 1.85 22.55 10.56
CA PRO A 234 3.21 22.92 10.18
C PRO A 234 3.31 24.44 10.03
N ARG A 235 4.41 25.02 10.52
CA ARG A 235 4.64 26.48 10.54
C ARG A 235 4.95 27.06 9.16
N ARG A 236 5.40 26.21 8.23
CA ARG A 236 5.73 26.57 6.84
C ARG A 236 5.14 25.54 5.89
N HIS A 237 5.07 25.87 4.61
CA HIS A 237 4.74 24.88 3.58
C HIS A 237 5.87 23.84 3.49
N ILE A 238 5.50 22.56 3.59
CA ILE A 238 6.43 21.41 3.54
C ILE A 238 5.84 20.42 2.53
N PRO A 239 6.63 19.89 1.58
CA PRO A 239 6.20 18.82 0.68
C PRO A 239 5.62 17.63 1.45
N ILE A 240 4.63 16.95 0.89
CA ILE A 240 3.87 15.92 1.61
C ILE A 240 4.76 14.76 2.10
N ASP A 241 5.73 14.34 1.30
CA ASP A 241 6.69 13.28 1.64
C ASP A 241 7.62 13.72 2.77
N GLN A 242 8.02 14.99 2.80
CA GLN A 242 8.83 15.51 3.90
C GLN A 242 7.98 15.64 5.17
N LEU A 243 6.75 16.14 5.06
CA LEU A 243 5.81 16.25 6.17
C LEU A 243 5.59 14.91 6.85
N ALA A 244 5.29 13.86 6.07
CA ALA A 244 5.07 12.51 6.57
C ALA A 244 6.34 11.88 7.19
N ARG A 245 7.54 12.31 6.76
CA ARG A 245 8.81 11.80 7.31
C ARG A 245 9.24 12.50 8.59
N THR A 246 9.08 13.83 8.68
CA THR A 246 9.74 14.62 9.72
C THR A 246 8.82 15.04 10.86
N GLU A 247 7.51 15.14 10.64
CA GLU A 247 6.59 15.56 11.69
C GLU A 247 6.11 14.39 12.55
N ALA A 248 5.65 14.70 13.77
CA ALA A 248 4.85 13.77 14.55
C ALA A 248 3.49 13.59 13.87
N LEU A 249 3.10 12.34 13.61
CA LEU A 249 1.86 12.00 12.92
C LEU A 249 0.86 11.38 13.90
N VAL A 250 -0.41 11.67 13.67
CA VAL A 250 -1.54 11.05 14.39
C VAL A 250 -2.54 10.48 13.40
N PRO A 251 -3.25 9.38 13.73
CA PRO A 251 -4.31 8.86 12.90
C PRO A 251 -5.49 9.85 12.88
N ILE A 252 -6.17 9.97 11.74
CA ILE A 252 -7.38 10.79 11.67
C ILE A 252 -8.54 10.07 12.36
N VAL A 253 -8.76 8.82 12.00
CA VAL A 253 -9.61 7.86 12.70
C VAL A 253 -8.70 6.88 13.44
N ARG A 254 -8.83 6.88 14.76
CA ARG A 254 -8.01 6.08 15.68
C ARG A 254 -8.76 4.81 16.06
N TRP A 255 -8.04 3.69 16.20
CA TRP A 255 -8.58 2.46 16.79
C TRP A 255 -8.38 2.38 18.30
N ALA A 256 -7.44 3.15 18.85
CA ALA A 256 -7.39 3.41 20.28
C ALA A 256 -8.44 4.46 20.71
N PRO A 257 -9.09 4.30 21.87
CA PRO A 257 -9.97 5.31 22.45
C PRO A 257 -9.28 6.68 22.59
N GLU A 258 -10.08 7.74 22.66
CA GLU A 258 -9.56 9.09 22.91
C GLU A 258 -8.95 9.17 24.31
N GLY A 259 -7.80 9.86 24.45
CA GLY A 259 -7.04 9.93 25.70
C GLY A 259 -6.10 8.74 25.96
N GLU A 260 -6.30 7.60 25.30
CA GLU A 260 -5.44 6.41 25.43
C GLU A 260 -4.21 6.49 24.50
N PRO A 261 -3.12 5.75 24.76
CA PRO A 261 -2.00 5.63 23.84
C PRO A 261 -2.43 4.95 22.53
N LEU A 262 -1.73 5.25 21.43
CA LEU A 262 -2.01 4.67 20.11
C LEU A 262 -1.90 3.13 20.15
N SER A 263 -2.84 2.46 19.50
CA SER A 263 -2.85 1.00 19.39
C SER A 263 -1.77 0.48 18.45
N ARG A 264 -1.49 -0.83 18.49
CA ARG A 264 -0.61 -1.48 17.51
C ARG A 264 -1.09 -1.28 16.07
N LEU A 265 -2.41 -1.30 15.84
CA LEU A 265 -3.00 -1.06 14.53
C LEU A 265 -2.76 0.39 14.07
N ASP A 266 -3.01 1.37 14.94
CA ASP A 266 -2.71 2.79 14.65
C ASP A 266 -1.24 3.00 14.28
N ARG A 267 -0.33 2.42 15.08
CA ARG A 267 1.11 2.52 14.84
C ARG A 267 1.54 1.85 13.55
N LEU A 268 0.97 0.69 13.20
CA LEU A 268 1.25 0.03 11.92
C LEU A 268 0.83 0.91 10.73
N MET A 269 -0.34 1.55 10.79
CA MET A 269 -0.82 2.45 9.73
C MET A 269 0.11 3.68 9.56
N LEU A 270 0.58 4.26 10.67
CA LEU A 270 1.53 5.37 10.63
C LEU A 270 2.91 4.92 10.13
N ALA A 271 3.41 3.76 10.56
CA ALA A 271 4.66 3.19 10.08
C ALA A 271 4.61 2.91 8.57
N ALA A 272 3.48 2.40 8.06
CA ALA A 272 3.26 2.22 6.62
C ALA A 272 3.25 3.56 5.87
N THR A 273 2.60 4.59 6.42
CA THR A 273 2.62 5.94 5.84
C THR A 273 4.05 6.49 5.75
N ARG A 274 4.85 6.34 6.82
CA ARG A 274 6.26 6.76 6.84
C ARG A 274 7.11 5.97 5.84
N LEU A 275 6.81 4.68 5.67
CA LEU A 275 7.48 3.83 4.69
C LEU A 275 7.22 4.33 3.27
N GLU A 276 5.97 4.65 2.93
CA GLU A 276 5.60 5.23 1.63
C GLU A 276 6.23 6.61 1.40
N ALA A 277 6.31 7.44 2.46
CA ALA A 277 6.95 8.74 2.40
C ALA A 277 8.46 8.66 2.09
N HIS A 278 9.15 7.62 2.58
CA HIS A 278 10.53 7.32 2.17
C HIS A 278 10.59 6.63 0.80
N GLY A 279 9.53 5.96 0.39
CA GLY A 279 9.38 5.29 -0.90
C GLY A 279 9.54 6.21 -2.11
N ILE A 280 9.34 7.52 -1.97
CA ILE A 280 9.54 8.51 -3.04
C ILE A 280 10.91 8.42 -3.71
N TRP A 281 11.95 8.04 -2.96
CA TRP A 281 13.30 7.89 -3.50
C TRP A 281 13.40 6.74 -4.51
N LEU A 282 12.54 5.71 -4.40
CA LEU A 282 12.44 4.65 -5.41
C LEU A 282 11.86 5.18 -6.72
N PHE A 283 10.84 6.03 -6.66
CA PHE A 283 10.25 6.65 -7.86
C PHE A 283 11.28 7.49 -8.59
N ARG A 284 11.98 8.37 -7.87
CA ARG A 284 13.04 9.22 -8.44
C ARG A 284 14.21 8.40 -9.04
N LEU A 285 14.46 7.21 -8.50
CA LEU A 285 15.47 6.29 -9.02
C LEU A 285 14.98 5.46 -10.21
N ALA A 286 13.68 5.17 -10.28
CA ALA A 286 13.09 4.27 -11.26
C ALA A 286 13.39 4.72 -12.70
N ASP A 287 13.34 6.02 -12.98
CA ASP A 287 13.67 6.59 -14.30
C ASP A 287 15.13 6.36 -14.72
N THR A 288 16.04 6.17 -13.77
CA THR A 288 17.44 5.86 -14.07
C THR A 288 17.60 4.39 -14.52
N LEU A 289 16.72 3.49 -14.10
CA LEU A 289 16.77 2.06 -14.43
C LEU A 289 15.82 1.69 -15.58
N ALA A 290 14.72 2.42 -15.73
CA ALA A 290 13.69 2.18 -16.72
C ALA A 290 14.23 2.33 -18.15
N GLY A 291 14.08 1.29 -18.97
CA GLY A 291 14.44 1.31 -20.39
C GLY A 291 15.95 1.32 -20.67
N ARG A 292 16.80 1.22 -19.65
CA ARG A 292 18.25 1.17 -19.81
C ARG A 292 18.73 -0.23 -20.16
N ALA A 293 19.77 -0.28 -20.99
CA ALA A 293 20.50 -1.52 -21.21
C ALA A 293 21.18 -1.95 -19.91
N PRO A 294 21.20 -3.24 -19.57
CA PRO A 294 21.88 -3.73 -18.38
C PRO A 294 23.38 -3.39 -18.34
N ASP A 295 24.00 -3.20 -19.51
CA ASP A 295 25.40 -2.81 -19.70
C ASP A 295 25.65 -1.29 -19.65
N ASP A 296 24.60 -0.48 -19.42
CA ASP A 296 24.74 0.96 -19.24
C ASP A 296 25.56 1.26 -17.96
N SER A 297 26.61 2.08 -18.10
CA SER A 297 27.51 2.49 -17.02
C SER A 297 26.80 3.09 -15.78
N SER A 298 25.59 3.62 -15.95
CA SER A 298 24.79 4.18 -14.85
C SER A 298 24.03 3.12 -14.02
N THR A 299 23.78 1.93 -14.59
CA THR A 299 23.02 0.85 -13.96
C THR A 299 23.60 0.40 -12.62
N PRO A 300 24.91 0.12 -12.50
CA PRO A 300 25.49 -0.32 -11.21
C PRO A 300 25.40 0.76 -10.14
N THR A 301 25.55 2.02 -10.53
CA THR A 301 25.41 3.17 -9.62
C THR A 301 23.98 3.33 -9.12
N ALA A 302 23.00 3.14 -10.01
CA ALA A 302 21.60 3.15 -9.66
C ALA A 302 21.23 1.99 -8.71
N LEU A 303 21.72 0.77 -8.96
CA LEU A 303 21.50 -0.37 -8.07
C LEU A 303 22.10 -0.16 -6.67
N ARG A 304 23.30 0.42 -6.54
CA ARG A 304 23.86 0.79 -5.22
C ARG A 304 23.03 1.85 -4.51
N ARG A 305 22.42 2.80 -5.26
CA ARG A 305 21.45 3.76 -4.69
C ARG A 305 20.19 3.05 -4.20
N LEU A 306 19.69 2.07 -4.95
CA LEU A 306 18.54 1.26 -4.56
C LEU A 306 18.80 0.50 -3.24
N VAL A 307 19.96 -0.16 -3.12
CA VAL A 307 20.38 -0.87 -1.90
C VAL A 307 20.37 0.08 -0.70
N ARG A 308 20.92 1.30 -0.84
CA ARG A 308 20.90 2.32 0.22
C ARG A 308 19.49 2.75 0.59
N ILE A 309 18.59 2.93 -0.38
CA ILE A 309 17.19 3.25 -0.12
C ILE A 309 16.52 2.10 0.66
N GLN A 310 16.71 0.85 0.25
CA GLN A 310 16.16 -0.32 0.93
C GLN A 310 16.69 -0.46 2.36
N HIS A 311 17.98 -0.17 2.60
CA HIS A 311 18.53 -0.13 3.96
C HIS A 311 17.92 0.97 4.81
N ALA A 312 17.71 2.17 4.25
CA ALA A 312 17.06 3.27 4.97
C ALA A 312 15.60 2.93 5.34
N LEU A 313 14.85 2.34 4.40
CA LEU A 313 13.49 1.84 4.65
C LEU A 313 13.48 0.78 5.75
N ARG A 314 14.43 -0.16 5.72
CA ARG A 314 14.54 -1.22 6.73
C ARG A 314 14.92 -0.67 8.10
N ALA A 315 15.84 0.30 8.17
CA ALA A 315 16.21 0.97 9.41
C ALA A 315 15.01 1.71 10.02
N GLN A 316 14.20 2.37 9.19
CA GLN A 316 12.96 3.01 9.63
C GLN A 316 11.95 2.00 10.18
N LEU A 317 11.75 0.83 9.53
CA LEU A 317 10.88 -0.20 10.10
C LEU A 317 11.37 -0.73 11.45
N HIS A 318 12.69 -0.87 11.62
CA HIS A 318 13.27 -1.27 12.91
C HIS A 318 13.07 -0.22 13.99
N SER A 319 13.17 1.07 13.68
CA SER A 319 12.92 2.13 14.67
C SER A 319 11.46 2.16 15.13
N GLU A 320 10.51 1.85 14.25
CA GLU A 320 9.08 1.78 14.60
C GLU A 320 8.72 0.52 15.41
N ALA A 321 9.52 -0.55 15.30
CA ALA A 321 9.20 -1.85 15.87
C ALA A 321 9.11 -1.84 17.41
N ALA A 322 9.99 -1.08 18.08
CA ALA A 322 10.01 -1.01 19.54
C ALA A 322 8.72 -0.36 20.09
N GLU A 323 8.34 0.79 19.54
CA GLU A 323 7.13 1.48 19.98
C GLU A 323 5.85 0.71 19.62
N LEU A 324 5.85 0.02 18.48
CA LEU A 324 4.74 -0.85 18.08
C LEU A 324 4.61 -2.07 19.01
N ALA A 325 5.72 -2.69 19.42
CA ALA A 325 5.67 -3.84 20.33
C ALA A 325 5.09 -3.48 21.70
N CYS A 326 5.41 -2.29 22.21
CA CYS A 326 4.93 -1.78 23.50
C CYS A 326 3.49 -1.23 23.48
N ALA A 327 2.90 -1.02 22.29
CA ALA A 327 1.56 -0.47 22.19
C ALA A 327 0.47 -1.49 22.54
N PRO A 328 -0.68 -1.03 23.08
CA PRO A 328 -1.82 -1.89 23.37
C PRO A 328 -2.47 -2.42 22.08
N ALA A 329 -3.06 -3.61 22.17
CA ALA A 329 -3.90 -4.17 21.12
C ALA A 329 -5.10 -4.90 21.73
N THR A 330 -6.25 -4.74 21.09
CA THR A 330 -7.49 -5.48 21.42
C THR A 330 -7.68 -6.67 20.49
N ASP A 331 -8.51 -7.63 20.90
CA ASP A 331 -8.85 -8.79 20.07
C ASP A 331 -9.51 -8.39 18.75
N GLN A 332 -10.37 -7.37 18.79
CA GLN A 332 -11.00 -6.80 17.61
C GLN A 332 -9.96 -6.24 16.62
N GLN A 333 -8.97 -5.48 17.10
CA GLN A 333 -7.90 -4.94 16.24
C GLN A 333 -7.05 -6.07 15.62
N ARG A 334 -6.78 -7.15 16.39
CA ARG A 334 -6.08 -8.33 15.88
C ARG A 334 -6.90 -9.07 14.83
N ALA A 335 -8.21 -9.20 15.01
CA ALA A 335 -9.11 -9.80 14.02
C ALA A 335 -9.13 -9.00 12.71
N VAL A 336 -9.17 -7.66 12.80
CA VAL A 336 -9.03 -6.77 11.63
C VAL A 336 -7.72 -7.01 10.89
N LEU A 337 -6.59 -7.06 11.61
CA LEU A 337 -5.28 -7.33 11.02
C LEU A 337 -5.21 -8.72 10.37
N GLY A 338 -5.74 -9.75 11.04
CA GLY A 338 -5.79 -11.11 10.51
C GLY A 338 -6.57 -11.18 9.19
N ALA A 339 -7.78 -10.61 9.16
CA ALA A 339 -8.61 -10.58 7.97
C ALA A 339 -7.94 -9.84 6.80
N LEU A 340 -7.30 -8.69 7.06
CA LEU A 340 -6.55 -7.95 6.03
C LEU A 340 -5.32 -8.74 5.56
N ALA A 341 -4.64 -9.45 6.44
CA ALA A 341 -3.47 -10.27 6.10
C ALA A 341 -3.85 -11.44 5.18
N GLU A 342 -4.95 -12.13 5.47
CA GLU A 342 -5.48 -13.25 4.66
C GLU A 342 -5.80 -12.81 3.22
N GLN A 343 -6.28 -11.58 3.06
CA GLN A 343 -6.60 -10.99 1.75
C GLN A 343 -5.37 -10.45 1.00
N GLY A 344 -4.21 -10.41 1.67
CA GLY A 344 -3.04 -9.67 1.17
C GLY A 344 -3.23 -8.15 1.17
N ALA A 345 -4.27 -7.65 1.81
CA ALA A 345 -4.63 -6.23 1.86
C ALA A 345 -3.68 -5.40 2.75
N LEU A 346 -2.66 -6.03 3.37
CA LEU A 346 -1.62 -5.36 4.17
C LEU A 346 -0.31 -5.13 3.41
N GLU A 347 -0.22 -5.31 2.09
CA GLU A 347 1.04 -5.05 1.37
C GLU A 347 1.23 -3.56 1.04
N PRO A 348 2.30 -2.90 1.51
CA PRO A 348 2.62 -1.53 1.15
C PRO A 348 2.95 -1.38 -0.34
N PRO A 349 2.38 -0.39 -1.03
CA PRO A 349 2.69 -0.08 -2.44
C PRO A 349 4.19 0.02 -2.75
N VAL A 350 5.00 0.60 -1.85
CA VAL A 350 6.45 0.77 -2.01
C VAL A 350 7.20 -0.56 -2.18
N LEU A 351 6.74 -1.66 -1.57
CA LEU A 351 7.35 -2.97 -1.74
C LEU A 351 7.07 -3.54 -3.14
N GLN A 352 5.88 -3.26 -3.69
CA GLN A 352 5.53 -3.62 -5.06
C GLN A 352 6.33 -2.80 -6.07
N ALA A 353 6.60 -1.52 -5.77
CA ALA A 353 7.45 -0.67 -6.58
C ALA A 353 8.91 -1.16 -6.58
N ALA A 354 9.46 -1.53 -5.42
CA ALA A 354 10.81 -2.08 -5.33
C ALA A 354 10.99 -3.36 -6.16
N ASP A 355 9.98 -4.25 -6.16
CA ASP A 355 9.97 -5.44 -7.02
C ASP A 355 9.95 -5.07 -8.51
N ALA A 356 9.11 -4.11 -8.89
CA ALA A 356 8.99 -3.66 -10.28
C ALA A 356 10.32 -3.06 -10.78
N VAL A 357 10.96 -2.19 -9.98
CA VAL A 357 12.24 -1.55 -10.30
C VAL A 357 13.39 -2.56 -10.45
N LEU A 358 13.37 -3.67 -9.70
CA LEU A 358 14.36 -4.76 -9.85
C LEU A 358 14.05 -5.73 -11.01
N GLY A 359 12.98 -5.48 -11.78
CA GLY A 359 12.51 -6.39 -12.82
C GLY A 359 11.99 -7.72 -12.28
N ILE A 360 11.74 -7.82 -10.97
CA ILE A 360 11.21 -9.02 -10.30
C ILE A 360 9.69 -9.06 -10.44
N GLY A 361 9.05 -7.93 -10.73
CA GLY A 361 7.60 -7.77 -10.85
C GLY A 361 6.95 -8.63 -11.95
N GLY A 362 7.68 -9.02 -13.00
CA GLY A 362 7.14 -9.74 -14.17
C GLY A 362 7.33 -11.26 -14.19
N ARG A 363 6.23 -11.99 -14.48
CA ARG A 363 6.15 -13.37 -15.00
C ARG A 363 6.89 -14.44 -14.20
N ARG A 364 6.42 -14.72 -12.98
CA ARG A 364 6.71 -15.97 -12.26
C ARG A 364 5.40 -16.61 -11.78
N ILE A 365 5.40 -17.93 -11.69
CA ILE A 365 4.33 -18.76 -11.11
C ILE A 365 3.88 -18.12 -9.79
N GLY A 366 2.63 -17.62 -9.75
CA GLY A 366 2.09 -16.77 -8.68
C GLY A 366 1.52 -15.41 -9.13
N GLU A 367 1.50 -15.11 -10.43
CA GLU A 367 0.93 -13.87 -11.03
C GLU A 367 -0.46 -13.50 -10.53
N GLY A 368 -1.34 -14.50 -10.33
CA GLY A 368 -2.67 -14.28 -9.78
C GLY A 368 -2.63 -13.55 -8.44
N ARG A 369 -1.66 -13.86 -7.58
CA ARG A 369 -1.51 -13.21 -6.27
C ARG A 369 -1.11 -11.73 -6.39
N ARG A 370 -0.23 -11.35 -7.33
CA ARG A 370 0.25 -9.95 -7.45
C ARG A 370 -0.73 -9.03 -8.18
N GLN A 371 -1.37 -9.51 -9.24
CA GLN A 371 -2.49 -8.77 -9.85
C GLN A 371 -3.63 -8.58 -8.85
N HIS A 372 -3.86 -9.58 -8.00
CA HIS A 372 -4.79 -9.49 -6.88
C HIS A 372 -4.33 -8.47 -5.82
N LEU A 373 -3.05 -8.31 -5.54
CA LEU A 373 -2.60 -7.27 -4.60
C LEU A 373 -2.76 -5.85 -5.16
N ARG A 374 -2.50 -5.66 -6.47
CA ARG A 374 -2.58 -4.35 -7.12
C ARG A 374 -3.99 -3.80 -7.24
N ARG A 375 -5.04 -4.65 -7.18
CA ARG A 375 -6.45 -4.19 -7.22
C ARG A 375 -6.79 -3.20 -6.09
N HIS A 376 -5.99 -3.22 -5.01
CA HIS A 376 -6.10 -2.31 -3.88
C HIS A 376 -5.45 -0.93 -4.13
N LEU A 377 -4.92 -0.69 -5.33
CA LEU A 377 -4.33 0.58 -5.72
C LEU A 377 -5.23 1.29 -6.77
N PRO A 378 -5.27 2.63 -6.74
CA PRO A 378 -5.89 3.43 -7.80
C PRO A 378 -5.35 3.06 -9.20
N ALA A 379 -6.17 3.25 -10.23
CA ALA A 379 -5.84 2.89 -11.62
C ALA A 379 -4.49 3.44 -12.08
N GLN A 380 -4.17 4.67 -11.73
CA GLN A 380 -2.92 5.32 -12.08
C GLN A 380 -1.69 4.64 -11.48
N HIS A 381 -1.73 4.33 -10.18
CA HIS A 381 -0.66 3.61 -9.49
C HIS A 381 -0.45 2.21 -10.08
N ARG A 382 -1.55 1.52 -10.43
CA ARG A 382 -1.49 0.24 -11.15
C ARG A 382 -0.83 0.37 -12.52
N ALA A 383 -1.18 1.42 -13.28
CA ALA A 383 -0.62 1.68 -14.60
C ALA A 383 0.89 1.97 -14.52
N TRP A 384 1.32 2.80 -13.56
CA TRP A 384 2.73 3.09 -13.33
C TRP A 384 3.53 1.83 -12.98
N LEU A 385 3.04 1.02 -12.02
CA LEU A 385 3.68 -0.26 -11.67
C LEU A 385 3.78 -1.20 -12.87
N SER A 386 2.73 -1.26 -13.68
CA SER A 386 2.70 -2.09 -14.90
C SER A 386 3.68 -1.59 -15.95
N ALA A 387 3.91 -0.28 -16.05
CA ALA A 387 4.94 0.30 -16.91
C ALA A 387 6.34 -0.04 -16.41
N MET A 388 6.58 0.08 -15.09
CA MET A 388 7.86 -0.26 -14.48
C MET A 388 8.21 -1.74 -14.64
N ASP A 389 7.24 -2.66 -14.50
CA ASP A 389 7.47 -4.09 -14.76
C ASP A 389 8.00 -4.35 -16.18
N ARG A 390 7.54 -3.57 -17.17
CA ARG A 390 8.01 -3.69 -18.56
C ARG A 390 9.38 -3.04 -18.74
N HIS A 391 9.54 -1.81 -18.26
CA HIS A 391 10.74 -1.00 -18.50
C HIS A 391 11.96 -1.48 -17.72
N CYS A 392 11.75 -2.05 -16.53
CA CYS A 392 12.82 -2.57 -15.67
C CYS A 392 13.04 -4.08 -15.82
N ALA A 393 12.25 -4.77 -16.67
CA ALA A 393 12.45 -6.20 -16.96
C ALA A 393 13.90 -6.55 -17.39
N PRO A 394 14.60 -5.74 -18.22
CA PRO A 394 15.98 -6.03 -18.59
C PRO A 394 16.95 -6.09 -17.42
N VAL A 395 16.71 -5.34 -16.34
CA VAL A 395 17.57 -5.32 -15.14
C VAL A 395 17.70 -6.72 -14.54
N ARG A 396 16.64 -7.53 -14.61
CA ARG A 396 16.64 -8.93 -14.13
C ARG A 396 17.68 -9.80 -14.84
N THR A 397 18.08 -9.46 -16.06
CA THR A 397 19.09 -10.25 -16.80
C THR A 397 20.45 -10.23 -16.11
N LEU A 398 20.75 -9.21 -15.29
CA LEU A 398 21.95 -9.15 -14.45
C LEU A 398 22.05 -10.33 -13.47
N ALA A 399 20.92 -10.93 -13.07
CA ALA A 399 20.90 -12.13 -12.22
C ALA A 399 21.61 -13.34 -12.83
N HIS A 400 21.67 -13.40 -14.17
CA HIS A 400 22.23 -14.51 -14.93
C HIS A 400 23.64 -14.23 -15.46
N ARG A 401 24.18 -13.03 -15.19
CA ARG A 401 25.50 -12.62 -15.62
C ARG A 401 26.53 -12.84 -14.51
N GLY A 402 27.80 -12.95 -14.89
CA GLY A 402 28.92 -12.88 -13.96
C GLY A 402 29.41 -11.45 -13.75
N GLY A 403 30.25 -11.22 -12.75
CA GLY A 403 30.95 -9.95 -12.56
C GLY A 403 30.33 -9.01 -11.51
N PRO A 404 30.90 -7.79 -11.37
CA PRO A 404 30.56 -6.86 -10.28
C PRO A 404 29.10 -6.37 -10.33
N ASP A 405 28.55 -6.13 -11.52
CA ASP A 405 27.19 -5.60 -11.66
C ASP A 405 26.13 -6.63 -11.25
N ALA A 406 26.39 -7.91 -11.54
CA ALA A 406 25.57 -9.02 -11.06
C ALA A 406 25.66 -9.21 -9.53
N ALA A 407 26.80 -8.86 -8.91
CA ALA A 407 26.93 -8.87 -7.46
C ALA A 407 26.09 -7.76 -6.81
N VAL A 408 26.13 -6.53 -7.34
CA VAL A 408 25.31 -5.42 -6.85
C VAL A 408 23.81 -5.70 -7.05
N TYR A 409 23.43 -6.32 -8.17
CA TYR A 409 22.03 -6.73 -8.38
C TYR A 409 21.58 -7.76 -7.33
N ARG A 410 22.39 -8.79 -7.05
CA ARG A 410 22.08 -9.79 -6.00
C ARG A 410 21.97 -9.15 -4.62
N GLU A 411 22.87 -8.24 -4.27
CA GLU A 411 22.79 -7.46 -3.04
C GLU A 411 21.46 -6.68 -2.92
N ALA A 412 21.00 -6.06 -4.01
CA ALA A 412 19.71 -5.38 -4.05
C ALA A 412 18.52 -6.35 -3.89
N GLN A 413 18.61 -7.57 -4.41
CA GLN A 413 17.59 -8.61 -4.18
C GLN A 413 17.56 -9.06 -2.72
N GLU A 414 18.72 -9.34 -2.15
CA GLU A 414 18.87 -9.77 -0.76
C GLU A 414 18.39 -8.68 0.21
N SER A 415 18.71 -7.42 -0.06
CA SER A 415 18.25 -6.27 0.72
C SER A 415 16.72 -6.11 0.64
N LEU A 416 16.11 -6.31 -0.53
CA LEU A 416 14.65 -6.32 -0.66
C LEU A 416 13.98 -7.49 0.09
N ILE A 417 14.56 -8.69 0.03
CA ILE A 417 14.06 -9.85 0.81
C ILE A 417 14.13 -9.53 2.31
N ALA A 418 15.24 -8.94 2.77
CA ALA A 418 15.39 -8.52 4.15
C ALA A 418 14.37 -7.45 4.56
N LEU A 419 14.12 -6.46 3.70
CA LEU A 419 13.09 -5.43 3.91
C LEU A 419 11.70 -6.06 4.04
N ARG A 420 11.31 -6.96 3.13
CA ARG A 420 10.02 -7.69 3.17
C ARG A 420 9.87 -8.50 4.45
N ARG A 421 10.92 -9.20 4.89
CA ARG A 421 10.93 -9.94 6.16
C ARG A 421 10.76 -9.02 7.36
N THR A 422 11.43 -7.87 7.37
CA THR A 422 11.29 -6.88 8.45
C THR A 422 9.87 -6.31 8.51
N TYR A 423 9.26 -5.99 7.36
CA TYR A 423 7.86 -5.54 7.32
C TYR A 423 6.89 -6.63 7.78
N ALA A 424 7.06 -7.87 7.33
CA ALA A 424 6.25 -9.00 7.76
C ALA A 424 6.36 -9.25 9.28
N ALA A 425 7.56 -9.10 9.85
CA ALA A 425 7.76 -9.18 11.29
C ALA A 425 6.96 -8.08 12.02
N LEU A 426 6.96 -6.84 11.50
CA LEU A 426 6.18 -5.74 12.07
C LEU A 426 4.67 -6.03 12.07
N VAL A 427 4.14 -6.54 10.96
CA VAL A 427 2.73 -6.96 10.85
C VAL A 427 2.42 -8.08 11.84
N ASN A 428 3.29 -9.08 11.96
CA ASN A 428 3.14 -10.17 12.92
C ASN A 428 3.16 -9.67 14.37
N THR A 429 4.03 -8.71 14.70
CA THR A 429 4.04 -8.07 16.02
C THR A 429 2.75 -7.30 16.28
N ALA A 430 2.21 -6.61 15.27
CA ALA A 430 0.96 -5.88 15.40
C ALA A 430 -0.24 -6.82 15.66
N ALA A 431 -0.26 -7.98 15.01
CA ALA A 431 -1.30 -9.00 15.14
C ALA A 431 -1.09 -9.95 16.35
N ALA A 432 0.08 -9.91 16.99
CA ALA A 432 0.39 -10.78 18.11
C ALA A 432 -0.54 -10.50 19.31
N PRO A 433 -0.93 -11.54 20.07
CA PRO A 433 -1.62 -11.35 21.35
C PRO A 433 -0.84 -10.38 22.25
N THR A 434 -1.55 -9.54 23.00
CA THR A 434 -0.92 -8.81 24.10
C THR A 434 -0.62 -9.83 25.20
N PRO A 435 0.63 -9.95 25.69
CA PRO A 435 0.90 -10.80 26.84
C PRO A 435 0.02 -10.30 27.99
N GLY A 436 -0.91 -11.14 28.44
CA GLY A 436 -1.73 -10.83 29.60
C GLY A 436 -0.84 -10.61 30.83
N PRO A 437 -1.36 -9.96 31.88
CA PRO A 437 -0.65 -9.96 33.15
C PRO A 437 -0.36 -11.41 33.51
N LEU A 438 0.92 -11.76 33.69
CA LEU A 438 1.31 -13.04 34.25
C LEU A 438 0.51 -13.18 35.54
N GLY A 439 -0.45 -14.11 35.55
CA GLY A 439 -1.27 -14.36 36.73
C GLY A 439 -0.31 -14.56 37.90
N ALA A 440 -0.48 -13.76 38.96
CA ALA A 440 0.28 -13.93 40.18
C ALA A 440 0.20 -15.41 40.56
N ALA A 441 1.34 -16.09 40.57
CA ALA A 441 1.41 -17.46 41.03
C ALA A 441 0.84 -17.49 42.45
N ALA A 442 -0.24 -18.24 42.62
CA ALA A 442 -0.90 -18.47 43.91
C ALA A 442 -0.01 -19.30 44.83
#